data_AF-A0A8H3VAX7-F1
#
_entry.id   AF-A0A8H3VAX7-F1
#
_cell.length_a   1.000
_cell.length_b   1.000
_cell.length_c   1.000
_cell.angle_alpha   90.00
_cell.angle_beta   90.00
_cell.angle_gamma   90.00
#
_symmetry.space_group_name_H-M   'P 1'
#
loop_
_entity.id
_entity.type
_entity.pdbx_description
1 polymer ?
#
loop_
_entity_poly.entity_id
_entity_poly.type
_entity_poly.pdbx_seq_one_letter_code
_entity_poly.pdbx_strand_id
1 'polypeptide(L)'
;MSAMLRYALPVLAAAGAASAACSASATLTIQNAGDASALASCTTYSGSIAIATGTTDTINLASVRSITGDLNIASNSAITTVGADSLTDIGGTFTVSNCQILSALSFPQLTSVGNIDFEGLPNLNLLGFTSNVARTGSLNIQNTFLSTLDGINLQQVNNIYIANNRLLQDISFQVSNISQSLILESNGDRLTASFPNLMSAQNLTFRNVPTLSIPSLHNVSGSLGFYENSITGLTAPNLTTVGGTLAINTNTQLTNVTMGALKSITGGLQVQNNTLLSAIVFPALETVGGATDMYGNFTHVSLPALKDNRGAFNIQSTGDLTSDCATFKAETGANNVIKGKYQCVGKVANPGGAGTTPSSTASGTKKSDASPGYSPANTLIGVLAVVLGLW
;
A
#
# COMPACT_ATOMS: atom_id res chain seq x y z
N MET A 1 25.61 58.77 -39.68
CA MET A 1 25.81 57.54 -38.87
C MET A 1 25.11 57.75 -37.54
N SER A 2 24.08 56.93 -37.28
CA SER A 2 22.98 57.20 -36.35
C SER A 2 23.32 56.86 -34.89
N ALA A 3 22.77 57.66 -33.98
CA ALA A 3 22.92 57.59 -32.53
C ALA A 3 22.08 56.46 -31.89
N MET A 4 22.34 55.19 -32.27
CA MET A 4 21.60 54.00 -31.80
C MET A 4 22.47 52.98 -31.06
N LEU A 5 23.59 53.40 -30.45
CA LEU A 5 24.53 52.48 -29.80
C LEU A 5 24.87 52.86 -28.35
N ARG A 6 23.89 53.34 -27.57
CA ARG A 6 24.08 53.66 -26.14
C ARG A 6 23.05 53.06 -25.16
N TYR A 7 22.12 52.23 -25.63
CA TYR A 7 21.06 51.64 -24.77
C TYR A 7 21.03 50.09 -24.74
N ALA A 8 22.00 49.40 -25.34
CA ALA A 8 22.00 47.93 -25.39
C ALA A 8 22.69 47.23 -24.19
N LEU A 9 23.36 47.98 -23.30
CA LEU A 9 24.11 47.41 -22.17
C LEU A 9 23.34 47.22 -20.84
N PRO A 10 22.23 47.90 -20.51
CA PRO A 10 21.49 47.59 -19.28
C PRO A 10 20.59 46.34 -19.42
N VAL A 11 20.17 45.98 -20.64
CA VAL A 11 19.19 44.90 -20.86
C VAL A 11 19.82 43.50 -20.70
N LEU A 12 21.09 43.33 -21.07
CA LEU A 12 21.79 42.04 -20.93
C LEU A 12 22.22 41.76 -19.47
N ALA A 13 22.53 42.81 -18.69
CA ALA A 13 22.79 42.68 -17.25
C ALA A 13 21.52 42.42 -16.44
N ALA A 14 20.38 43.02 -16.82
CA ALA A 14 19.07 42.76 -16.19
C ALA A 14 18.57 41.33 -16.48
N ALA A 15 18.77 40.82 -17.71
CA ALA A 15 18.44 39.43 -18.04
C ALA A 15 19.32 38.40 -17.31
N GLY A 16 20.61 38.71 -17.10
CA GLY A 16 21.53 37.86 -16.32
C GLY A 16 21.32 37.91 -14.79
N ALA A 17 20.83 39.04 -14.25
CA ALA A 17 20.48 39.15 -12.83
C ALA A 17 19.12 38.52 -12.52
N ALA A 18 18.15 38.62 -13.43
CA ALA A 18 16.85 37.96 -13.29
C ALA A 18 16.96 36.43 -13.37
N SER A 19 17.88 35.89 -14.19
CA SER A 19 18.13 34.45 -14.27
C SER A 19 18.86 33.88 -13.04
N ALA A 20 19.69 34.69 -12.37
CA ALA A 20 20.35 34.30 -11.12
C ALA A 20 19.39 34.26 -9.92
N ALA A 21 18.34 35.08 -9.90
CA ALA A 21 17.36 35.10 -8.80
C ALA A 21 16.41 33.89 -8.81
N CYS A 22 16.17 33.31 -9.98
CA CYS A 22 15.28 32.17 -10.18
C CYS A 22 16.00 30.81 -10.21
N SER A 23 17.25 30.78 -9.75
CA SER A 23 18.03 29.55 -9.67
C SER A 23 18.93 29.53 -8.45
N ALA A 24 19.07 28.37 -7.82
CA ALA A 24 20.02 28.18 -6.72
C ALA A 24 20.53 26.74 -6.69
N SER A 25 21.84 26.58 -6.48
CA SER A 25 22.44 25.26 -6.25
C SER A 25 22.12 24.72 -4.85
N ALA A 26 21.87 25.61 -3.88
CA ALA A 26 21.39 25.29 -2.55
C ALA A 26 19.86 25.49 -2.47
N THR A 27 19.22 24.91 -1.47
CA THR A 27 17.79 25.11 -1.22
C THR A 27 17.52 26.55 -0.80
N LEU A 28 16.62 27.24 -1.51
CA LEU A 28 16.12 28.56 -1.09
C LEU A 28 15.15 28.39 0.07
N THR A 29 15.38 29.12 1.16
CA THR A 29 14.47 29.12 2.30
C THR A 29 13.60 30.37 2.27
N ILE A 30 12.28 30.20 2.26
CA ILE A 30 11.28 31.26 2.36
C ILE A 30 11.00 31.48 3.84
N GLN A 31 11.42 32.62 4.38
CA GLN A 31 11.29 32.94 5.81
C GLN A 31 9.98 33.69 6.09
N ASN A 32 9.43 34.39 5.11
CA ASN A 32 8.27 35.28 5.22
C ASN A 32 7.58 35.48 3.85
N ALA A 33 6.45 36.20 3.84
CA ALA A 33 5.70 36.47 2.61
C ALA A 33 6.46 37.36 1.60
N GLY A 34 7.39 38.20 2.06
CA GLY A 34 8.25 39.02 1.21
C GLY A 34 9.21 38.19 0.36
N ASP A 35 9.81 37.14 0.94
CA ASP A 35 10.69 36.20 0.22
C ASP A 35 9.91 35.46 -0.87
N ALA A 36 8.67 35.04 -0.57
CA ALA A 36 7.78 34.42 -1.56
C ALA A 36 7.44 35.39 -2.69
N SER A 37 7.17 36.66 -2.36
CA SER A 37 6.88 37.72 -3.32
C SER A 37 8.09 38.09 -4.17
N ALA A 38 9.31 37.91 -3.68
CA ALA A 38 10.53 38.12 -4.45
C ALA A 38 10.68 37.14 -5.63
N LEU A 39 9.98 36.00 -5.59
CA LEU A 39 9.90 35.05 -6.70
C LEU A 39 8.89 35.45 -7.78
N ALA A 40 8.21 36.60 -7.65
CA ALA A 40 7.15 37.01 -8.58
C ALA A 40 7.61 37.14 -10.04
N SER A 41 8.90 37.37 -10.30
CA SER A 41 9.49 37.40 -11.66
C SER A 41 9.85 36.02 -12.21
N CYS A 42 9.79 34.97 -11.40
CA CYS A 42 10.20 33.63 -11.76
C CYS A 42 9.01 32.81 -12.26
N THR A 43 8.99 32.48 -13.56
CA THR A 43 8.06 31.47 -14.09
C THR A 43 8.50 30.06 -13.71
N THR A 44 9.81 29.81 -13.75
CA THR A 44 10.44 28.55 -13.33
C THR A 44 11.47 28.86 -12.27
N TYR A 45 11.44 28.12 -11.17
CA TYR A 45 12.50 28.13 -10.16
C TYR A 45 13.38 26.90 -10.32
N SER A 46 14.63 27.10 -10.70
CA SER A 46 15.63 26.04 -10.91
C SER A 46 16.38 25.74 -9.61
N GLY A 47 15.85 24.79 -8.84
CA GLY A 47 16.38 24.40 -7.52
C GLY A 47 15.26 23.89 -6.62
N SER A 48 15.59 23.67 -5.34
CA SER A 48 14.60 23.31 -4.31
C SER A 48 14.22 24.52 -3.46
N ILE A 49 12.99 24.55 -2.97
CA ILE A 49 12.45 25.57 -2.07
C ILE A 49 12.05 24.91 -0.75
N ALA A 50 12.37 25.55 0.38
CA ALA A 50 11.90 25.16 1.71
C ALA A 50 11.19 26.32 2.41
N ILE A 51 10.17 26.02 3.20
CA ILE A 51 9.48 26.99 4.06
C ILE A 51 10.06 26.91 5.47
N ALA A 52 10.50 28.05 6.00
CA ALA A 52 11.15 28.14 7.30
C ALA A 52 10.24 27.69 8.45
N THR A 53 10.75 26.89 9.38
CA THR A 53 10.01 26.21 10.47
C THR A 53 9.25 27.11 11.45
N GLY A 54 9.62 28.39 11.52
CA GLY A 54 9.05 29.37 12.45
C GLY A 54 8.22 30.46 11.80
N THR A 55 7.93 30.35 10.50
CA THR A 55 7.16 31.39 9.81
C THR A 55 5.69 31.36 10.26
N THR A 56 5.14 32.55 10.50
CA THR A 56 3.72 32.75 10.85
C THR A 56 2.93 33.35 9.69
N ASP A 57 3.64 33.75 8.63
CA ASP A 57 3.04 34.41 7.48
C ASP A 57 2.31 33.39 6.60
N THR A 58 1.24 33.84 5.94
CA THR A 58 0.65 33.09 4.84
C THR A 58 1.64 33.09 3.67
N ILE A 59 2.13 31.92 3.28
CA ILE A 59 3.05 31.78 2.15
C ILE A 59 2.29 31.40 0.87
N ASN A 60 2.43 32.22 -0.17
CA ASN A 60 1.90 31.95 -1.51
C ASN A 60 2.96 32.19 -2.59
N LEU A 61 3.31 31.16 -3.37
CA LEU A 61 4.27 31.23 -4.48
C LEU A 61 3.57 31.61 -5.81
N ALA A 62 2.83 32.72 -5.82
CA ALA A 62 1.77 33.00 -6.80
C ALA A 62 2.19 32.99 -8.28
N SER A 63 3.41 33.41 -8.63
CA SER A 63 3.88 33.49 -10.03
C SER A 63 4.62 32.25 -10.52
N VAL A 64 5.13 31.41 -9.61
CA VAL A 64 5.97 30.27 -9.96
C VAL A 64 5.08 29.18 -10.57
N ARG A 65 5.39 28.77 -11.79
CA ARG A 65 4.69 27.68 -12.49
C ARG A 65 5.37 26.34 -12.35
N SER A 66 6.70 26.34 -12.27
CA SER A 66 7.47 25.10 -12.12
C SER A 66 8.61 25.27 -11.12
N ILE A 67 8.77 24.29 -10.25
CA ILE A 67 9.95 24.11 -9.39
C ILE A 67 10.68 22.88 -9.92
N THR A 68 11.95 22.98 -10.31
CA THR A 68 12.67 21.82 -10.88
C THR A 68 13.11 20.81 -9.82
N GLY A 69 13.32 21.28 -8.58
CA GLY A 69 13.68 20.46 -7.42
C GLY A 69 12.50 20.21 -6.49
N ASP A 70 12.79 20.17 -5.19
CA ASP A 70 11.82 19.85 -4.14
C ASP A 70 11.07 21.09 -3.64
N LEU A 71 9.88 20.88 -3.08
CA LEU A 71 9.19 21.85 -2.24
C LEU A 71 9.02 21.24 -0.84
N ASN A 72 9.67 21.82 0.16
CA ASN A 72 9.73 21.26 1.51
C ASN A 72 9.03 22.17 2.54
N ILE A 73 8.02 21.63 3.21
CA ILE A 73 7.28 22.27 4.30
C ILE A 73 7.35 21.33 5.51
N ALA A 74 8.43 21.42 6.28
CA ALA A 74 8.68 20.50 7.39
C ALA A 74 8.68 21.22 8.75
N SER A 75 8.21 20.54 9.79
CA SER A 75 8.33 20.95 11.20
C SER A 75 7.82 22.36 11.48
N ASN A 76 6.78 22.79 10.76
CA ASN A 76 6.16 24.10 10.93
C ASN A 76 5.01 24.03 11.94
N SER A 77 5.19 24.65 13.10
CA SER A 77 4.18 24.62 14.19
C SER A 77 3.17 25.78 14.12
N ALA A 78 3.44 26.80 13.29
CA ALA A 78 2.68 28.05 13.28
C ALA A 78 1.97 28.36 11.94
N ILE A 79 2.24 27.61 10.87
CA ILE A 79 1.63 27.86 9.57
C ILE A 79 0.30 27.11 9.43
N THR A 80 -0.75 27.82 9.04
CA THR A 80 -2.09 27.25 8.84
C THR A 80 -2.35 26.89 7.38
N THR A 81 -1.73 27.59 6.44
CA THR A 81 -1.93 27.38 4.99
C THR A 81 -0.66 27.69 4.21
N VAL A 82 -0.39 26.89 3.17
CA VAL A 82 0.60 27.20 2.13
C VAL A 82 -0.04 27.03 0.76
N GLY A 83 0.27 27.92 -0.17
CA GLY A 83 -0.26 27.82 -1.53
C GLY A 83 0.70 28.26 -2.63
N ALA A 84 0.28 27.98 -3.86
CA ALA A 84 0.90 28.48 -5.08
C ALA A 84 -0.15 28.49 -6.19
N ASP A 85 -0.68 29.68 -6.50
CA ASP A 85 -1.83 29.81 -7.39
C ASP A 85 -1.56 29.39 -8.84
N SER A 86 -0.30 29.49 -9.30
CA SER A 86 0.10 29.19 -10.69
C SER A 86 0.93 27.91 -10.83
N LEU A 87 1.28 27.23 -9.74
CA LEU A 87 2.23 26.12 -9.77
C LEU A 87 1.58 24.89 -10.42
N THR A 88 2.15 24.44 -11.54
CA THR A 88 1.69 23.28 -12.30
C THR A 88 2.53 22.03 -12.05
N ASP A 89 3.84 22.23 -11.80
CA ASP A 89 4.83 21.15 -11.75
C ASP A 89 5.83 21.32 -10.61
N ILE A 90 6.07 20.25 -9.87
CA ILE A 90 7.21 20.09 -8.95
C ILE A 90 8.03 18.91 -9.46
N GLY A 91 9.27 19.15 -9.90
CA GLY A 91 10.12 18.13 -10.49
C GLY A 91 10.63 17.10 -9.47
N GLY A 92 10.87 17.54 -8.24
CA GLY A 92 11.31 16.71 -7.12
C GLY A 92 10.15 16.29 -6.20
N THR A 93 10.46 16.23 -4.91
CA THR A 93 9.52 15.81 -3.86
C THR A 93 8.77 17.01 -3.30
N PHE A 94 7.45 16.91 -3.20
CA PHE A 94 6.62 17.80 -2.41
C PHE A 94 6.46 17.20 -1.01
N THR A 95 7.31 17.65 -0.08
CA THR A 95 7.32 17.19 1.32
C THR A 95 6.49 18.14 2.18
N VAL A 96 5.55 17.58 2.93
CA VAL A 96 4.83 18.28 4.00
C VAL A 96 4.84 17.40 5.23
N SER A 97 5.66 17.75 6.23
CA SER A 97 5.87 16.88 7.39
C SER A 97 5.77 17.62 8.72
N ASN A 98 5.17 16.97 9.71
CA ASN A 98 5.12 17.44 11.10
C ASN A 98 4.55 18.87 11.27
N CYS A 99 3.59 19.26 10.43
CA CYS A 99 2.95 20.57 10.49
C CYS A 99 1.64 20.49 11.30
N GLN A 100 1.74 20.79 12.59
CA GLN A 100 0.69 20.47 13.56
C GLN A 100 -0.63 21.22 13.35
N ILE A 101 -0.59 22.47 12.85
CA ILE A 101 -1.79 23.30 12.67
C ILE A 101 -2.10 23.62 11.21
N LEU A 102 -1.33 23.09 10.26
CA LEU A 102 -1.56 23.27 8.84
C LEU A 102 -2.88 22.61 8.46
N SER A 103 -3.86 23.40 8.03
CA SER A 103 -5.20 22.92 7.70
C SER A 103 -5.44 22.77 6.21
N ALA A 104 -4.74 23.53 5.36
CA ALA A 104 -4.93 23.46 3.92
C ALA A 104 -3.63 23.65 3.12
N LEU A 105 -3.56 22.93 2.00
CA LEU A 105 -2.59 23.15 0.92
C LEU A 105 -3.35 23.66 -0.31
N SER A 106 -3.03 24.85 -0.81
CA SER A 106 -3.76 25.47 -1.94
C SER A 106 -2.91 25.54 -3.19
N PHE A 107 -3.02 24.53 -4.06
CA PHE A 107 -2.23 24.42 -5.30
C PHE A 107 -3.16 24.11 -6.47
N PRO A 108 -4.03 25.06 -6.85
CA PRO A 108 -5.18 24.79 -7.73
C PRO A 108 -4.77 24.35 -9.14
N GLN A 109 -3.57 24.70 -9.59
CA GLN A 109 -3.05 24.37 -10.93
C GLN A 109 -2.13 23.15 -10.95
N LEU A 110 -1.85 22.52 -9.81
CA LEU A 110 -0.86 21.44 -9.71
C LEU A 110 -1.37 20.17 -10.40
N THR A 111 -0.57 19.63 -11.33
CA THR A 111 -0.94 18.44 -12.11
C THR A 111 0.12 17.34 -12.09
N SER A 112 1.39 17.69 -11.82
CA SER A 112 2.51 16.75 -11.81
C SER A 112 3.47 17.05 -10.67
N VAL A 113 3.86 16.01 -9.93
CA VAL A 113 4.81 16.11 -8.82
C VAL A 113 5.75 14.92 -8.89
N GLY A 114 7.06 15.11 -8.81
CA GLY A 114 8.04 14.02 -8.80
C GLY A 114 7.71 12.96 -7.74
N ASN A 115 7.54 13.36 -6.48
CA ASN A 115 6.99 12.52 -5.40
C ASN A 115 6.14 13.35 -4.43
N ILE A 116 5.08 12.78 -3.86
CA ILE A 116 4.31 13.41 -2.78
C ILE A 116 4.63 12.68 -1.48
N ASP A 117 5.01 13.44 -0.45
CA ASP A 117 5.35 12.91 0.87
C ASP A 117 4.72 13.74 1.99
N PHE A 118 3.54 13.32 2.44
CA PHE A 118 2.74 14.00 3.45
C PHE A 118 2.66 13.15 4.72
N GLU A 119 3.23 13.62 5.82
CA GLU A 119 3.32 12.86 7.07
C GLU A 119 3.09 13.71 8.32
N GLY A 120 2.26 13.23 9.24
CA GLY A 120 2.10 13.86 10.56
C GLY A 120 1.43 15.23 10.47
N LEU A 121 0.24 15.24 9.85
CA LEU A 121 -0.53 16.45 9.53
C LEU A 121 -1.92 16.37 10.19
N PRO A 122 -1.99 16.45 11.54
CA PRO A 122 -3.19 16.13 12.31
C PRO A 122 -4.33 17.14 12.15
N ASN A 123 -4.12 18.25 11.42
CA ASN A 123 -5.15 19.23 11.10
C ASN A 123 -5.36 19.44 9.59
N LEU A 124 -4.55 18.79 8.72
CA LEU A 124 -4.69 18.95 7.27
C LEU A 124 -5.95 18.24 6.81
N ASN A 125 -6.96 19.01 6.43
CA ASN A 125 -8.26 18.49 6.03
C ASN A 125 -8.65 18.88 4.59
N LEU A 126 -7.88 19.76 3.93
CA LEU A 126 -8.17 20.23 2.59
C LEU A 126 -6.93 20.21 1.67
N LEU A 127 -7.06 19.49 0.55
CA LEU A 127 -6.20 19.61 -0.61
C LEU A 127 -6.89 20.47 -1.68
N GLY A 128 -6.43 21.70 -1.85
CA GLY A 128 -6.90 22.62 -2.89
C GLY A 128 -6.29 22.33 -4.25
N PHE A 129 -6.24 21.07 -4.69
CA PHE A 129 -5.60 20.65 -5.95
C PHE A 129 -6.63 20.50 -7.08
N THR A 130 -7.28 21.60 -7.46
CA THR A 130 -8.46 21.56 -8.34
C THR A 130 -8.21 21.03 -9.76
N SER A 131 -6.98 21.14 -10.28
CA SER A 131 -6.59 20.58 -11.58
C SER A 131 -6.30 19.07 -11.54
N ASN A 132 -6.33 18.45 -10.36
CA ASN A 132 -5.96 17.07 -10.06
C ASN A 132 -4.50 16.72 -10.39
N VAL A 133 -3.76 16.29 -9.38
CA VAL A 133 -2.45 15.66 -9.60
C VAL A 133 -2.66 14.31 -10.26
N ALA A 134 -2.19 14.17 -11.50
CA ALA A 134 -2.38 12.98 -12.32
C ALA A 134 -1.12 12.09 -12.40
N ARG A 135 0.05 12.65 -12.08
CA ARG A 135 1.35 11.96 -12.18
C ARG A 135 2.17 12.18 -10.93
N THR A 136 2.65 11.08 -10.37
CA THR A 136 3.72 11.10 -9.37
C THR A 136 4.53 9.83 -9.40
N GLY A 137 5.80 9.87 -9.03
CA GLY A 137 6.64 8.69 -8.89
C GLY A 137 6.22 7.85 -7.68
N SER A 138 6.11 8.50 -6.53
CA SER A 138 5.67 7.91 -5.27
C SER A 138 4.66 8.80 -4.56
N LEU A 139 3.59 8.19 -4.04
CA LEU A 139 2.62 8.82 -3.16
C LEU A 139 2.76 8.24 -1.76
N ASN A 140 3.19 9.04 -0.79
CA ASN A 140 3.19 8.71 0.63
C ASN A 140 2.26 9.68 1.38
N ILE A 141 1.18 9.17 1.97
CA ILE A 141 0.26 9.95 2.80
C ILE A 141 0.00 9.22 4.10
N GLN A 142 0.51 9.76 5.21
CA GLN A 142 0.45 9.13 6.51
C GLN A 142 0.04 10.10 7.62
N ASN A 143 -0.74 9.58 8.58
CA ASN A 143 -1.06 10.30 9.82
C ASN A 143 -1.66 11.70 9.57
N THR A 144 -2.59 11.83 8.62
CA THR A 144 -3.25 13.09 8.26
C THR A 144 -4.70 13.15 8.75
N PHE A 145 -5.28 14.35 8.78
CA PHE A 145 -6.70 14.59 9.06
C PHE A 145 -7.56 14.62 7.78
N LEU A 146 -7.01 14.18 6.64
CA LEU A 146 -7.72 14.17 5.37
C LEU A 146 -8.86 13.16 5.40
N SER A 147 -10.06 13.60 5.00
CA SER A 147 -11.21 12.70 4.82
C SER A 147 -11.35 12.16 3.40
N THR A 148 -10.70 12.81 2.44
CA THR A 148 -10.65 12.45 1.02
C THR A 148 -9.28 12.83 0.44
N LEU A 149 -8.90 12.19 -0.67
CA LEU A 149 -7.78 12.60 -1.51
C LEU A 149 -8.23 13.34 -2.78
N ASP A 150 -9.40 13.98 -2.75
CA ASP A 150 -9.89 14.86 -3.82
C ASP A 150 -8.79 15.84 -4.25
N GLY A 151 -8.57 15.95 -5.55
CA GLY A 151 -7.45 16.68 -6.12
C GLY A 151 -6.20 15.82 -6.38
N ILE A 152 -6.21 14.53 -6.04
CA ILE A 152 -5.23 13.54 -6.47
C ILE A 152 -5.97 12.45 -7.25
N ASN A 153 -5.74 12.37 -8.56
CA ASN A 153 -6.37 11.37 -9.43
C ASN A 153 -5.32 10.73 -10.35
N LEU A 154 -4.54 9.83 -9.76
CA LEU A 154 -3.34 9.29 -10.40
C LEU A 154 -3.66 8.42 -11.61
N GLN A 155 -2.98 8.68 -12.72
CA GLN A 155 -2.93 7.84 -13.91
C GLN A 155 -1.58 7.11 -14.04
N GLN A 156 -0.51 7.69 -13.50
CA GLN A 156 0.84 7.14 -13.51
C GLN A 156 1.46 7.27 -12.12
N VAL A 157 1.86 6.11 -11.55
CA VAL A 157 2.55 6.02 -10.27
C VAL A 157 3.28 4.70 -10.12
N ASN A 158 4.45 4.72 -9.46
CA ASN A 158 5.24 3.52 -9.20
C ASN A 158 4.93 2.93 -7.82
N ASN A 159 4.77 3.80 -6.83
CA ASN A 159 4.58 3.43 -5.43
C ASN A 159 3.44 4.24 -4.79
N ILE A 160 2.55 3.57 -4.07
CA ILE A 160 1.52 4.19 -3.24
C ILE A 160 1.61 3.58 -1.84
N TYR A 161 1.79 4.44 -0.84
CA TYR A 161 1.68 4.10 0.56
C TYR A 161 0.74 5.07 1.27
N ILE A 162 -0.42 4.58 1.70
CA ILE A 162 -1.42 5.39 2.39
C ILE A 162 -1.78 4.68 3.69
N ALA A 163 -1.34 5.25 4.82
CA ALA A 163 -1.47 4.60 6.11
C ALA A 163 -1.89 5.53 7.25
N ASN A 164 -2.64 4.99 8.22
CA ASN A 164 -2.97 5.68 9.47
C ASN A 164 -3.77 6.99 9.29
N ASN A 165 -4.50 7.15 8.18
CA ASN A 165 -5.39 8.29 7.95
C ASN A 165 -6.80 7.93 8.43
N ARG A 166 -7.04 8.04 9.73
CA ARG A 166 -8.26 7.54 10.40
C ARG A 166 -9.57 8.15 9.92
N LEU A 167 -9.52 9.31 9.28
CA LEU A 167 -10.70 9.99 8.74
C LEU A 167 -10.89 9.75 7.25
N LEU A 168 -9.90 9.17 6.56
CA LEU A 168 -9.92 9.01 5.11
C LEU A 168 -10.93 7.95 4.68
N GLN A 169 -11.98 8.37 3.99
CA GLN A 169 -13.09 7.49 3.60
C GLN A 169 -13.09 7.08 2.12
N ASP A 170 -12.34 7.79 1.27
CA ASP A 170 -12.38 7.53 -0.17
C ASP A 170 -10.99 7.59 -0.78
N ILE A 171 -10.62 6.52 -1.50
CA ILE A 171 -9.44 6.43 -2.35
C ILE A 171 -9.89 5.90 -3.70
N SER A 172 -9.73 6.68 -4.75
CA SER A 172 -10.07 6.28 -6.12
C SER A 172 -9.05 6.80 -7.11
N PHE A 173 -8.31 5.89 -7.76
CA PHE A 173 -7.29 6.26 -8.74
C PHE A 173 -7.49 5.54 -10.07
N GLN A 174 -7.16 6.22 -11.18
CA GLN A 174 -7.32 5.73 -12.54
C GLN A 174 -6.07 5.01 -13.10
N VAL A 175 -5.10 4.72 -12.24
CA VAL A 175 -3.85 4.03 -12.56
C VAL A 175 -4.09 2.67 -13.20
N SER A 176 -3.38 2.39 -14.29
CA SER A 176 -3.43 1.10 -14.99
C SER A 176 -2.34 0.12 -14.58
N ASN A 177 -1.20 0.61 -14.11
CA ASN A 177 -0.06 -0.21 -13.69
C ASN A 177 0.67 0.42 -12.50
N ILE A 178 1.01 -0.40 -11.50
CA ILE A 178 1.83 0.00 -10.35
C ILE A 178 3.11 -0.85 -10.36
N SER A 179 4.23 -0.24 -10.75
CA SER A 179 5.48 -0.95 -11.01
C SER A 179 6.20 -1.45 -9.76
N GLN A 180 5.90 -0.89 -8.57
CA GLN A 180 6.55 -1.26 -7.31
C GLN A 180 5.56 -1.76 -6.24
N SER A 181 4.82 -0.87 -5.60
CA SER A 181 3.93 -1.28 -4.50
C SER A 181 2.70 -0.40 -4.35
N LEU A 182 1.60 -1.02 -3.93
CA LEU A 182 0.43 -0.36 -3.38
C LEU A 182 0.14 -0.96 -2.01
N ILE A 183 0.27 -0.12 -0.98
CA ILE A 183 0.04 -0.47 0.41
C ILE A 183 -1.04 0.47 0.97
N LEU A 184 -2.15 -0.12 1.39
CA LEU A 184 -3.21 0.57 2.13
C LEU A 184 -3.33 -0.06 3.52
N GLU A 185 -3.14 0.74 4.56
CA GLU A 185 -3.12 0.26 5.94
C GLU A 185 -3.85 1.18 6.92
N SER A 186 -4.79 0.64 7.69
CA SER A 186 -5.33 1.31 8.89
C SER A 186 -5.82 2.75 8.64
N ASN A 187 -6.56 2.94 7.55
CA ASN A 187 -7.20 4.22 7.20
C ASN A 187 -8.63 4.27 7.79
N GLY A 188 -9.54 5.08 7.22
CA GLY A 188 -10.90 5.23 7.73
C GLY A 188 -11.66 3.90 7.83
N ASP A 189 -12.48 3.81 8.86
CA ASP A 189 -13.31 2.64 9.19
C ASP A 189 -14.42 2.34 8.18
N ARG A 190 -14.76 3.32 7.33
CA ARG A 190 -15.69 3.18 6.19
C ARG A 190 -14.98 3.44 4.86
N LEU A 191 -13.66 3.31 4.82
CA LEU A 191 -12.87 3.52 3.62
C LEU A 191 -13.40 2.67 2.45
N THR A 192 -13.67 3.33 1.34
CA THR A 192 -13.84 2.71 0.03
C THR A 192 -12.59 2.95 -0.81
N ALA A 193 -11.92 1.86 -1.19
CA ALA A 193 -10.75 1.89 -2.06
C ALA A 193 -11.08 1.31 -3.43
N SER A 194 -10.89 2.08 -4.50
CA SER A 194 -11.21 1.68 -5.87
C SER A 194 -10.07 1.93 -6.84
N PHE A 195 -9.70 0.88 -7.58
CA PHE A 195 -8.70 0.92 -8.63
C PHE A 195 -9.29 0.28 -9.90
N PRO A 196 -10.26 0.95 -10.56
CA PRO A 196 -11.09 0.34 -11.60
C PRO A 196 -10.27 -0.09 -12.84
N ASN A 197 -9.18 0.61 -13.13
CA ASN A 197 -8.36 0.37 -14.33
C ASN A 197 -7.05 -0.36 -14.05
N LEU A 198 -6.77 -0.73 -12.79
CA LEU A 198 -5.50 -1.38 -12.42
C LEU A 198 -5.44 -2.78 -13.05
N MET A 199 -4.63 -2.93 -14.09
CA MET A 199 -4.45 -4.18 -14.83
C MET A 199 -3.28 -4.99 -14.27
N SER A 200 -2.21 -4.33 -13.84
CA SER A 200 -1.02 -4.99 -13.29
C SER A 200 -0.42 -4.25 -12.11
N ALA A 201 0.17 -5.00 -11.19
CA ALA A 201 0.95 -4.46 -10.08
C ALA A 201 2.12 -5.39 -9.74
N GLN A 202 3.19 -4.86 -9.13
CA GLN A 202 4.24 -5.70 -8.56
C GLN A 202 3.82 -6.24 -7.19
N ASN A 203 3.68 -5.40 -6.17
CA ASN A 203 3.23 -5.84 -4.84
C ASN A 203 1.97 -5.09 -4.40
N LEU A 204 1.01 -5.84 -3.84
CA LEU A 204 -0.25 -5.31 -3.33
C LEU A 204 -0.44 -5.78 -1.89
N THR A 205 -0.56 -4.85 -0.94
CA THR A 205 -0.84 -5.15 0.47
C THR A 205 -2.02 -4.32 0.95
N PHE A 206 -3.08 -4.99 1.39
CA PHE A 206 -4.27 -4.38 1.96
C PHE A 206 -4.43 -4.87 3.39
N ARG A 207 -4.29 -3.96 4.36
CA ARG A 207 -4.45 -4.24 5.79
C ARG A 207 -5.51 -3.33 6.41
N ASN A 208 -6.47 -3.90 7.14
CA ASN A 208 -7.54 -3.14 7.78
C ASN A 208 -8.32 -2.26 6.78
N VAL A 209 -8.55 -2.75 5.56
CA VAL A 209 -9.32 -2.09 4.50
C VAL A 209 -10.77 -2.60 4.52
N PRO A 210 -11.78 -1.75 4.74
CA PRO A 210 -13.19 -2.18 4.81
C PRO A 210 -13.81 -2.54 3.46
N THR A 211 -13.48 -1.80 2.40
CA THR A 211 -14.01 -2.04 1.05
C THR A 211 -12.91 -1.83 0.02
N LEU A 212 -12.78 -2.79 -0.91
CA LEU A 212 -11.78 -2.76 -1.98
C LEU A 212 -12.38 -3.23 -3.30
N SER A 213 -12.08 -2.51 -4.39
CA SER A 213 -12.48 -2.87 -5.75
C SER A 213 -11.28 -2.81 -6.70
N ILE A 214 -10.94 -3.96 -7.29
CA ILE A 214 -9.83 -4.17 -8.24
C ILE A 214 -10.29 -5.02 -9.45
N PRO A 215 -11.37 -4.62 -10.15
CA PRO A 215 -12.06 -5.49 -11.11
C PRO A 215 -11.21 -5.85 -12.35
N SER A 216 -10.29 -4.96 -12.73
CA SER A 216 -9.45 -5.11 -13.92
C SER A 216 -8.13 -5.85 -13.64
N LEU A 217 -7.82 -6.16 -12.38
CA LEU A 217 -6.52 -6.72 -12.01
C LEU A 217 -6.33 -8.07 -12.69
N HIS A 218 -5.33 -8.15 -13.55
CA HIS A 218 -5.04 -9.31 -14.39
C HIS A 218 -3.78 -10.07 -13.94
N ASN A 219 -2.74 -9.33 -13.54
CA ASN A 219 -1.45 -9.90 -13.17
C ASN A 219 -0.83 -9.18 -11.97
N VAL A 220 -0.35 -9.94 -10.99
CA VAL A 220 0.52 -9.44 -9.92
C VAL A 220 1.89 -10.12 -10.08
N SER A 221 2.94 -9.36 -10.40
CA SER A 221 4.27 -9.96 -10.64
C SER A 221 5.02 -10.33 -9.36
N GLY A 222 4.68 -9.70 -8.24
CA GLY A 222 5.11 -10.02 -6.88
C GLY A 222 3.96 -10.57 -6.05
N SER A 223 3.84 -10.15 -4.79
CA SER A 223 2.86 -10.72 -3.85
C SER A 223 1.55 -9.92 -3.78
N LEU A 224 0.47 -10.65 -3.49
CA LEU A 224 -0.87 -10.10 -3.27
C LEU A 224 -1.36 -10.51 -1.87
N GLY A 225 -1.47 -9.55 -0.97
CA GLY A 225 -1.79 -9.79 0.44
C GLY A 225 -3.02 -9.03 0.94
N PHE A 226 -3.89 -9.75 1.63
CA PHE A 226 -5.08 -9.25 2.31
C PHE A 226 -5.03 -9.67 3.78
N TYR A 227 -4.83 -8.72 4.68
CA TYR A 227 -4.62 -8.95 6.10
C TYR A 227 -5.65 -8.19 6.94
N GLU A 228 -6.35 -8.88 7.84
CA GLU A 228 -7.19 -8.20 8.85
C GLU A 228 -8.26 -7.27 8.25
N ASN A 229 -8.68 -7.50 7.01
CA ASN A 229 -9.69 -6.66 6.37
C ASN A 229 -11.09 -7.05 6.86
N SER A 230 -12.00 -6.07 6.87
CA SER A 230 -13.42 -6.27 7.18
C SER A 230 -14.29 -6.46 5.92
N ILE A 231 -13.66 -6.71 4.77
CA ILE A 231 -14.36 -7.08 3.53
C ILE A 231 -15.19 -8.36 3.70
N THR A 232 -16.39 -8.38 3.14
CA THR A 232 -17.27 -9.58 3.14
C THR A 232 -17.05 -10.48 1.93
N GLY A 233 -16.60 -9.91 0.81
CA GLY A 233 -16.26 -10.63 -0.40
C GLY A 233 -14.98 -10.09 -1.01
N LEU A 234 -14.12 -11.00 -1.48
CA LEU A 234 -12.90 -10.66 -2.19
C LEU A 234 -13.02 -11.10 -3.65
N THR A 235 -13.09 -10.15 -4.58
CA THR A 235 -13.32 -10.44 -6.01
C THR A 235 -12.23 -9.84 -6.88
N ALA A 236 -11.55 -10.68 -7.65
CA ALA A 236 -10.58 -10.31 -8.67
C ALA A 236 -10.81 -11.21 -9.91
N PRO A 237 -11.84 -10.92 -10.73
CA PRO A 237 -12.37 -11.88 -11.70
C PRO A 237 -11.43 -12.13 -12.87
N ASN A 238 -10.58 -11.14 -13.20
CA ASN A 238 -9.66 -11.18 -14.32
C ASN A 238 -8.24 -11.62 -13.94
N LEU A 239 -7.99 -11.85 -12.64
CA LEU A 239 -6.66 -12.19 -12.14
C LEU A 239 -6.28 -13.59 -12.60
N THR A 240 -5.18 -13.71 -13.34
CA THR A 240 -4.70 -14.99 -13.87
C THR A 240 -3.41 -15.47 -13.21
N THR A 241 -2.58 -14.55 -12.72
CA THR A 241 -1.24 -14.87 -12.20
C THR A 241 -0.87 -14.02 -10.99
N VAL A 242 -0.23 -14.68 -10.01
CA VAL A 242 0.48 -14.06 -8.88
C VAL A 242 1.91 -14.61 -8.86
N GLY A 243 2.92 -13.77 -9.04
CA GLY A 243 4.32 -14.18 -9.12
C GLY A 243 4.95 -14.47 -7.76
N GLY A 244 4.45 -13.85 -6.70
CA GLY A 244 4.83 -14.08 -5.31
C GLY A 244 3.78 -14.89 -4.58
N THR A 245 3.56 -14.55 -3.32
CA THR A 245 2.57 -15.21 -2.46
C THR A 245 1.20 -14.55 -2.62
N LEU A 246 0.15 -15.37 -2.75
CA LEU A 246 -1.23 -14.94 -2.49
C LEU A 246 -1.53 -15.22 -1.02
N ALA A 247 -1.76 -14.18 -0.23
CA ALA A 247 -2.09 -14.29 1.19
C ALA A 247 -3.46 -13.68 1.48
N ILE A 248 -4.33 -14.47 2.09
CA ILE A 248 -5.68 -14.07 2.52
C ILE A 248 -5.79 -14.48 4.00
N ASN A 249 -5.39 -13.59 4.89
CA ASN A 249 -5.16 -13.92 6.30
C ASN A 249 -5.99 -13.03 7.23
N THR A 250 -6.68 -13.65 8.18
CA THR A 250 -7.40 -12.98 9.28
C THR A 250 -8.47 -11.99 8.81
N ASN A 251 -9.06 -12.19 7.63
CA ASN A 251 -10.20 -11.40 7.17
C ASN A 251 -11.47 -12.02 7.75
N THR A 252 -11.74 -11.75 9.03
CA THR A 252 -12.74 -12.50 9.84
C THR A 252 -14.17 -12.36 9.33
N GLN A 253 -14.47 -11.30 8.58
CA GLN A 253 -15.78 -11.04 7.98
C GLN A 253 -15.94 -11.63 6.57
N LEU A 254 -14.87 -12.19 5.99
CA LEU A 254 -14.83 -12.68 4.62
C LEU A 254 -15.66 -13.97 4.50
N THR A 255 -16.66 -13.97 3.63
CA THR A 255 -17.52 -15.14 3.37
C THR A 255 -17.25 -15.79 2.02
N ASN A 256 -16.62 -15.08 1.08
CA ASN A 256 -16.39 -15.59 -0.27
C ASN A 256 -15.13 -15.00 -0.93
N VAL A 257 -14.42 -15.82 -1.69
CA VAL A 257 -13.30 -15.43 -2.55
C VAL A 257 -13.61 -15.82 -3.99
N THR A 258 -13.61 -14.85 -4.90
CA THR A 258 -13.89 -15.04 -6.33
C THR A 258 -12.66 -14.66 -7.15
N MET A 259 -11.87 -15.67 -7.52
CA MET A 259 -10.70 -15.54 -8.42
C MET A 259 -10.73 -16.66 -9.48
N GLY A 260 -11.86 -16.78 -10.19
CA GLY A 260 -12.15 -17.92 -11.08
C GLY A 260 -11.19 -18.08 -12.25
N ALA A 261 -10.48 -17.03 -12.65
CA ALA A 261 -9.49 -17.04 -13.73
C ALA A 261 -8.05 -17.30 -13.25
N LEU A 262 -7.80 -17.42 -11.94
CA LEU A 262 -6.46 -17.56 -11.39
C LEU A 262 -5.87 -18.92 -11.75
N LYS A 263 -4.80 -18.92 -12.54
CA LYS A 263 -4.14 -20.13 -13.09
C LYS A 263 -2.85 -20.49 -12.37
N SER A 264 -2.06 -19.49 -11.96
CA SER A 264 -0.73 -19.74 -11.40
C SER A 264 -0.41 -18.83 -10.25
N ILE A 265 0.14 -19.42 -9.19
CA ILE A 265 0.83 -18.73 -8.10
C ILE A 265 2.27 -19.26 -8.11
N THR A 266 3.24 -18.42 -8.47
CA THR A 266 4.64 -18.86 -8.53
C THR A 266 5.24 -18.98 -7.12
N GLY A 267 4.80 -18.15 -6.17
CA GLY A 267 5.12 -18.27 -4.74
C GLY A 267 4.13 -19.15 -3.99
N GLY A 268 3.83 -18.79 -2.73
CA GLY A 268 2.94 -19.57 -1.86
C GLY A 268 1.47 -19.19 -1.96
N LEU A 269 0.60 -20.12 -1.56
CA LEU A 269 -0.83 -19.87 -1.35
C LEU A 269 -1.14 -19.96 0.14
N GLN A 270 -1.55 -18.85 0.73
CA GLN A 270 -1.90 -18.75 2.15
C GLN A 270 -3.36 -18.32 2.31
N VAL A 271 -4.14 -19.15 3.01
CA VAL A 271 -5.53 -18.80 3.39
C VAL A 271 -5.73 -19.17 4.87
N GLN A 272 -5.66 -18.18 5.74
CA GLN A 272 -5.46 -18.41 7.18
C GLN A 272 -6.47 -17.64 8.02
N ASN A 273 -7.13 -18.30 8.97
CA ASN A 273 -7.99 -17.66 9.99
C ASN A 273 -9.09 -16.72 9.45
N ASN A 274 -9.66 -17.01 8.27
CA ASN A 274 -10.84 -16.29 7.76
C ASN A 274 -12.10 -16.95 8.32
N THR A 275 -12.52 -16.53 9.52
CA THR A 275 -13.48 -17.28 10.36
C THR A 275 -14.89 -17.45 9.79
N LEU A 276 -15.31 -16.64 8.82
CA LEU A 276 -16.60 -16.78 8.13
C LEU A 276 -16.48 -17.40 6.73
N LEU A 277 -15.27 -17.73 6.28
CA LEU A 277 -15.03 -18.35 4.98
C LEU A 277 -15.21 -19.86 5.11
N SER A 278 -16.35 -20.38 4.66
CA SER A 278 -16.68 -21.81 4.80
C SER A 278 -16.05 -22.69 3.72
N ALA A 279 -15.71 -22.13 2.56
CA ALA A 279 -15.16 -22.86 1.42
C ALA A 279 -14.03 -22.08 0.73
N ILE A 280 -13.01 -22.81 0.28
CA ILE A 280 -11.89 -22.27 -0.50
C ILE A 280 -11.89 -22.96 -1.86
N VAL A 281 -12.19 -22.21 -2.92
CA VAL A 281 -12.32 -22.77 -4.27
C VAL A 281 -11.54 -21.92 -5.28
N PHE A 282 -10.56 -22.54 -5.94
CA PHE A 282 -9.83 -21.94 -7.06
C PHE A 282 -9.93 -22.88 -8.28
N PRO A 283 -10.98 -22.74 -9.12
CA PRO A 283 -11.33 -23.75 -10.11
C PRO A 283 -10.32 -23.86 -11.25
N ALA A 284 -9.60 -22.78 -11.56
CA ALA A 284 -8.62 -22.72 -12.65
C ALA A 284 -7.17 -22.81 -12.17
N LEU A 285 -6.90 -22.94 -10.87
CA LEU A 285 -5.54 -22.89 -10.33
C LEU A 285 -4.78 -24.17 -10.69
N GLU A 286 -3.80 -24.07 -11.57
CA GLU A 286 -3.02 -25.19 -12.09
C GLU A 286 -1.69 -25.36 -11.36
N THR A 287 -1.06 -24.27 -10.92
CA THR A 287 0.30 -24.30 -10.35
C THR A 287 0.41 -23.47 -9.08
N VAL A 288 1.03 -24.06 -8.05
CA VAL A 288 1.57 -23.38 -6.87
C VAL A 288 3.06 -23.73 -6.76
N GLY A 289 3.92 -22.75 -7.05
CA GLY A 289 5.38 -22.96 -7.05
C GLY A 289 5.99 -23.01 -5.65
N GLY A 290 5.35 -22.38 -4.67
CA GLY A 290 5.73 -22.37 -3.26
C GLY A 290 4.90 -23.34 -2.41
N ALA A 291 4.81 -23.05 -1.11
CA ALA A 291 3.99 -23.82 -0.18
C ALA A 291 2.51 -23.43 -0.29
N THR A 292 1.63 -24.42 -0.21
CA THR A 292 0.21 -24.24 0.08
C THR A 292 0.01 -24.40 1.58
N ASP A 293 -0.44 -23.35 2.25
CA ASP A 293 -0.68 -23.34 3.70
C ASP A 293 -2.04 -22.71 4.03
N MET A 294 -3.02 -23.57 4.32
CA MET A 294 -4.38 -23.17 4.63
C MET A 294 -4.79 -23.70 5.99
N TYR A 295 -5.26 -22.83 6.87
CA TYR A 295 -5.82 -23.27 8.14
C TYR A 295 -6.90 -22.35 8.70
N GLY A 296 -7.86 -22.93 9.42
CA GLY A 296 -9.00 -22.20 9.97
C GLY A 296 -10.17 -23.13 10.29
N ASN A 297 -11.39 -22.70 9.95
CA ASN A 297 -12.63 -23.43 10.25
C ASN A 297 -13.48 -23.75 9.00
N PHE A 298 -12.91 -23.65 7.81
CA PHE A 298 -13.58 -24.00 6.55
C PHE A 298 -13.90 -25.50 6.48
N THR A 299 -14.99 -25.84 5.80
CA THR A 299 -15.45 -27.23 5.64
C THR A 299 -15.25 -27.74 4.21
N HIS A 300 -14.70 -26.93 3.31
CA HIS A 300 -14.44 -27.36 1.95
C HIS A 300 -13.21 -26.68 1.32
N VAL A 301 -12.38 -27.44 0.63
CA VAL A 301 -11.30 -26.96 -0.23
C VAL A 301 -11.32 -27.71 -1.56
N SER A 302 -11.33 -26.97 -2.67
CA SER A 302 -11.35 -27.55 -4.02
C SER A 302 -10.42 -26.82 -4.99
N LEU A 303 -9.45 -27.57 -5.53
CA LEU A 303 -8.45 -27.12 -6.52
C LEU A 303 -8.44 -28.09 -7.72
N PRO A 304 -9.54 -28.20 -8.48
CA PRO A 304 -9.74 -29.29 -9.44
C PRO A 304 -8.78 -29.26 -10.64
N ALA A 305 -8.20 -28.10 -10.95
CA ALA A 305 -7.25 -27.93 -12.04
C ALA A 305 -5.78 -28.09 -11.61
N LEU A 306 -5.50 -28.36 -10.32
CA LEU A 306 -4.15 -28.38 -9.78
C LEU A 306 -3.32 -29.50 -10.43
N LYS A 307 -2.18 -29.13 -11.01
CA LYS A 307 -1.25 -30.03 -11.71
C LYS A 307 0.15 -30.01 -11.10
N ASP A 308 0.53 -28.93 -10.44
CA ASP A 308 1.88 -28.77 -9.87
C ASP A 308 1.85 -27.96 -8.57
N ASN A 309 2.09 -28.62 -7.43
CA ASN A 309 2.37 -27.98 -6.14
C ASN A 309 3.76 -28.42 -5.65
N ARG A 310 4.75 -27.52 -5.75
CA ARG A 310 6.16 -27.86 -5.51
C ARG A 310 6.57 -27.79 -4.04
N GLY A 311 6.03 -26.83 -3.28
CA GLY A 311 6.34 -26.67 -1.87
C GLY A 311 5.56 -27.61 -0.96
N ALA A 312 5.67 -27.39 0.35
CA ALA A 312 4.86 -28.10 1.34
C ALA A 312 3.36 -27.85 1.09
N PHE A 313 2.54 -28.85 1.43
CA PHE A 313 1.10 -28.80 1.28
C PHE A 313 0.48 -29.06 2.66
N ASN A 314 0.02 -28.00 3.31
CA ASN A 314 -0.61 -28.03 4.63
C ASN A 314 -2.04 -27.50 4.54
N ILE A 315 -3.01 -28.33 4.89
CA ILE A 315 -4.41 -27.95 5.09
C ILE A 315 -4.85 -28.49 6.45
N GLN A 316 -5.27 -27.60 7.35
CA GLN A 316 -5.80 -27.98 8.66
C GLN A 316 -7.07 -27.22 8.97
N SER A 317 -8.13 -27.91 9.37
CA SER A 317 -9.37 -27.22 9.75
C SER A 317 -10.05 -27.83 10.97
N THR A 318 -10.78 -26.99 11.71
CA THR A 318 -11.78 -27.47 12.68
C THR A 318 -12.98 -28.13 11.97
N GLY A 319 -13.25 -27.76 10.71
CA GLY A 319 -14.29 -28.34 9.86
C GLY A 319 -13.95 -29.75 9.39
N ASP A 320 -14.96 -30.50 8.93
CA ASP A 320 -14.74 -31.82 8.31
C ASP A 320 -14.16 -31.66 6.91
N LEU A 321 -12.98 -32.24 6.67
CA LEU A 321 -12.30 -32.24 5.37
C LEU A 321 -12.00 -33.67 4.89
N THR A 322 -12.72 -34.67 5.41
CA THR A 322 -12.42 -36.09 5.14
C THR A 322 -12.40 -36.40 3.64
N SER A 323 -13.39 -35.93 2.88
CA SER A 323 -13.45 -36.09 1.42
C SER A 323 -12.33 -35.35 0.70
N ASP A 324 -12.10 -34.11 1.09
CA ASP A 324 -11.18 -33.21 0.40
C ASP A 324 -9.74 -33.68 0.60
N CYS A 325 -9.39 -34.10 1.82
CA CYS A 325 -8.10 -34.71 2.11
C CYS A 325 -7.91 -36.04 1.37
N ALA A 326 -8.95 -36.85 1.19
CA ALA A 326 -8.85 -38.07 0.38
C ALA A 326 -8.50 -37.74 -1.08
N THR A 327 -9.13 -36.72 -1.66
CA THR A 327 -8.80 -36.21 -3.00
C THR A 327 -7.35 -35.74 -3.07
N PHE A 328 -6.91 -34.85 -2.18
CA PHE A 328 -5.52 -34.37 -2.20
C PHE A 328 -4.49 -35.47 -1.89
N LYS A 329 -4.87 -36.50 -1.12
CA LYS A 329 -3.98 -37.63 -0.85
C LYS A 329 -3.71 -38.44 -2.12
N ALA A 330 -4.71 -38.61 -2.99
CA ALA A 330 -4.55 -39.28 -4.28
C ALA A 330 -3.60 -38.50 -5.22
N GLU A 331 -3.51 -37.18 -5.06
CA GLU A 331 -2.60 -36.31 -5.82
C GLU A 331 -1.14 -36.35 -5.35
N THR A 332 -0.85 -37.15 -4.30
CA THR A 332 0.53 -37.42 -3.85
C THR A 332 1.10 -38.69 -4.50
N GLY A 333 2.42 -38.89 -4.43
CA GLY A 333 3.03 -40.14 -4.88
C GLY A 333 2.98 -40.29 -6.41
N ALA A 334 2.20 -41.25 -6.91
CA ALA A 334 2.18 -41.62 -8.33
C ALA A 334 1.66 -40.50 -9.25
N ASN A 335 0.65 -39.73 -8.82
CA ASN A 335 0.15 -38.58 -9.58
C ASN A 335 1.17 -37.42 -9.59
N ASN A 336 2.01 -37.34 -8.56
CA ASN A 336 3.11 -36.38 -8.44
C ASN A 336 2.71 -34.90 -8.62
N VAL A 337 1.43 -34.58 -8.39
CA VAL A 337 0.91 -33.21 -8.41
C VAL A 337 1.38 -32.48 -7.15
N ILE A 338 1.24 -33.09 -5.97
CA ILE A 338 1.76 -32.57 -4.70
C ILE A 338 3.12 -33.22 -4.42
N LYS A 339 4.19 -32.41 -4.46
CA LYS A 339 5.58 -32.89 -4.43
C LYS A 339 6.27 -32.72 -3.07
N GLY A 340 5.85 -31.72 -2.29
CA GLY A 340 6.42 -31.44 -0.97
C GLY A 340 5.79 -32.25 0.17
N LYS A 341 6.16 -31.91 1.41
CA LYS A 341 5.59 -32.51 2.62
C LYS A 341 4.07 -32.31 2.63
N TYR A 342 3.33 -33.41 2.71
CA TYR A 342 1.87 -33.43 2.69
C TYR A 342 1.28 -33.54 4.12
N GLN A 343 0.36 -32.65 4.45
CA GLN A 343 -0.47 -32.67 5.64
C GLN A 343 -1.86 -32.14 5.26
N CYS A 344 -2.90 -32.97 5.35
CA CYS A 344 -4.29 -32.54 5.22
C CYS A 344 -5.11 -33.21 6.31
N VAL A 345 -5.82 -32.42 7.13
CA VAL A 345 -6.66 -32.96 8.21
C VAL A 345 -7.81 -32.01 8.57
N GLY A 346 -9.01 -32.57 8.73
CA GLY A 346 -10.17 -31.87 9.31
C GLY A 346 -10.45 -32.29 10.75
N LYS A 347 -11.43 -31.67 11.40
CA LYS A 347 -11.83 -31.95 12.80
C LYS A 347 -10.68 -31.78 13.81
N VAL A 348 -9.73 -30.90 13.53
CA VAL A 348 -8.62 -30.58 14.43
C VAL A 348 -9.09 -29.57 15.49
N ALA A 349 -8.66 -29.71 16.74
CA ALA A 349 -9.00 -28.75 17.80
C ALA A 349 -8.33 -27.40 17.58
N ASN A 350 -7.04 -27.42 17.24
CA ASN A 350 -6.21 -26.26 17.00
C ASN A 350 -5.49 -26.43 15.66
N PRO A 351 -6.12 -26.08 14.52
CA PRO A 351 -5.46 -26.11 13.23
C PRO A 351 -4.35 -25.05 13.17
N GLY A 352 -3.22 -25.38 12.53
CA GLY A 352 -2.08 -24.48 12.43
C GLY A 352 -1.37 -24.54 11.08
N GLY A 353 -0.41 -23.63 10.92
CA GLY A 353 0.41 -23.51 9.72
C GLY A 353 1.37 -24.68 9.49
N ALA A 354 2.10 -24.64 8.38
CA ALA A 354 3.05 -25.68 8.02
C ALA A 354 4.08 -25.95 9.13
N GLY A 355 4.24 -27.23 9.50
CA GLY A 355 5.16 -27.66 10.57
C GLY A 355 4.49 -27.85 11.94
N THR A 356 3.25 -27.40 12.11
CA THR A 356 2.46 -27.71 13.31
C THR A 356 1.95 -29.15 13.29
N THR A 357 1.82 -29.75 14.48
CA THR A 357 1.23 -31.10 14.63
C THR A 357 -0.25 -30.95 14.96
N PRO A 358 -1.16 -31.48 14.14
CA PRO A 358 -2.59 -31.39 14.41
C PRO A 358 -2.95 -32.05 15.75
N SER A 359 -3.65 -31.33 16.63
CA SER A 359 -4.21 -31.90 17.86
C SER A 359 -5.64 -32.37 17.61
N SER A 360 -5.92 -33.65 17.81
CA SER A 360 -7.26 -34.22 17.57
C SER A 360 -8.26 -33.78 18.65
N THR A 361 -9.51 -33.55 18.24
CA THR A 361 -10.66 -33.46 19.16
C THR A 361 -11.06 -34.86 19.63
N ALA A 362 -10.23 -35.52 20.44
CA ALA A 362 -10.66 -36.74 21.11
C ALA A 362 -11.57 -36.37 22.30
N SER A 363 -12.86 -36.63 22.14
CA SER A 363 -13.79 -36.98 23.23
C SER A 363 -13.27 -38.23 23.93
N GLY A 364 -12.27 -38.07 24.78
CA GLY A 364 -11.73 -39.09 25.68
C GLY A 364 -11.95 -38.63 27.11
N THR A 365 -12.88 -39.27 27.80
CA THR A 365 -13.03 -39.20 29.25
C THR A 365 -11.65 -39.30 29.92
N LYS A 366 -11.22 -38.20 30.57
CA LYS A 366 -10.07 -38.23 31.47
C LYS A 366 -10.38 -39.26 32.56
N LYS A 367 -9.66 -40.39 32.58
CA LYS A 367 -9.38 -41.05 33.86
C LYS A 367 -8.33 -40.20 34.55
N SER A 368 -8.79 -39.50 35.57
CA SER A 368 -7.96 -38.84 36.56
C SER A 368 -7.26 -39.90 37.40
N ASP A 369 -5.98 -40.16 37.13
CA ASP A 369 -5.07 -40.63 38.17
C ASP A 369 -4.13 -39.46 38.51
N ALA A 370 -4.42 -38.85 39.65
CA ALA A 370 -3.57 -37.85 40.26
C ALA A 370 -2.43 -38.54 41.00
N SER A 371 -1.21 -38.10 40.76
CA SER A 371 -0.19 -38.09 41.81
C SER A 371 0.79 -36.92 41.55
N PRO A 372 1.06 -36.06 42.54
CA PRO A 372 1.84 -34.85 42.35
C PRO A 372 3.33 -35.16 42.50
N GLY A 373 4.09 -34.97 41.42
CA GLY A 373 5.56 -35.02 41.42
C GLY A 373 6.13 -33.66 41.04
N TYR A 374 6.48 -32.86 42.03
CA TYR A 374 7.32 -31.67 41.87
C TYR A 374 8.79 -32.09 41.72
N SER A 375 9.49 -31.61 40.69
CA SER A 375 10.81 -30.95 40.84
C SER A 375 11.30 -30.32 39.53
N PRO A 376 12.09 -29.22 39.56
CA PRO A 376 12.44 -28.38 38.42
C PRO A 376 13.83 -28.70 37.83
N ALA A 377 14.02 -28.46 36.53
CA ALA A 377 15.26 -27.92 35.94
C ALA A 377 15.16 -27.76 34.40
N ASN A 378 15.46 -26.53 33.94
CA ASN A 378 16.09 -26.07 32.69
C ASN A 378 16.19 -27.05 31.49
N THR A 379 15.90 -26.65 30.25
CA THR A 379 16.71 -25.67 29.51
C THR A 379 15.99 -24.99 28.32
N LEU A 380 16.39 -23.74 28.10
CA LEU A 380 16.31 -22.91 26.89
C LEU A 380 16.46 -23.67 25.55
N ILE A 381 15.67 -23.25 24.56
CA ILE A 381 15.97 -22.83 23.16
C ILE A 381 14.58 -22.53 22.56
N GLY A 382 14.14 -21.33 22.19
CA GLY A 382 14.84 -20.22 21.58
C GLY A 382 14.59 -20.19 20.07
N VAL A 383 13.39 -19.79 19.60
CA VAL A 383 13.21 -19.11 18.30
C VAL A 383 12.07 -18.11 18.41
N LEU A 384 12.44 -16.85 18.59
CA LEU A 384 11.66 -15.67 18.25
C LEU A 384 11.61 -15.61 16.72
N ALA A 385 10.44 -15.78 16.09
CA ALA A 385 10.26 -15.45 14.69
C ALA A 385 9.87 -13.97 14.59
N VAL A 386 10.92 -13.20 14.36
CA VAL A 386 11.01 -11.79 13.99
C VAL A 386 9.92 -11.36 13.00
N VAL A 387 9.08 -10.42 13.43
CA VAL A 387 8.36 -9.48 12.55
C VAL A 387 9.37 -8.41 12.16
N LEU A 388 9.84 -8.42 10.92
CA LEU A 388 10.52 -7.28 10.31
C LEU A 388 9.61 -6.72 9.22
N GLY A 389 8.73 -5.81 9.65
CA GLY A 389 8.46 -4.63 8.85
C GLY A 389 9.65 -3.69 9.04
N LEU A 390 10.29 -3.32 7.95
CA LEU A 390 11.24 -2.21 7.91
C LEU A 390 10.86 -1.35 6.70
N TRP A 391 10.30 -0.19 7.06
CA TRP A 391 10.05 1.04 6.29
C TRP A 391 8.95 1.01 5.23
#